data_AF-A0A7S0IA92-F1
#
_entry.id   AF-A0A7S0IA92-F1
#
_cell.length_a   1.000
_cell.length_b   1.000
_cell.length_c   1.000
_cell.angle_alpha   90.00
_cell.angle_beta   90.00
_cell.angle_gamma   90.00
#
_symmetry.space_group_name_H-M   'P 1'
#
loop_
_entity.id
_entity.type
_entity.pdbx_description
1 polymer ?
#
loop_
_entity_poly.entity_id
_entity_poly.type
_entity_poly.pdbx_seq_one_letter_code
_entity_poly.pdbx_strand_id
1 'polypeptide(L)'
;VAATRAVCAVLLLGECVLCGLIVWKVPYTEIDWRAYMDEVGGYLGGERDYLKLKGDTGPLVYPAGFVYIYAWLKQLTGGDIFLGQCVFVGVYVIHLAIVLAVYAEARCVPPWVLAALCLSKRIHSIFVLRL
;
A
#
# COMPACT_ATOMS: atom_id res chain seq x y z
N VAL A 1 22.50 -16.99 9.30
CA VAL A 1 21.29 -17.34 8.50
C VAL A 1 20.06 -17.55 9.39
N ALA A 2 20.03 -18.53 10.30
CA ALA A 2 18.86 -18.76 11.16
C ALA A 2 18.52 -17.55 12.06
N ALA A 3 19.52 -16.94 12.72
CA ALA A 3 19.33 -15.74 13.53
C ALA A 3 18.79 -14.55 12.72
N THR A 4 19.33 -14.30 11.52
CA THR A 4 18.86 -13.25 10.61
C THR A 4 17.40 -13.46 10.19
N ARG A 5 17.02 -14.70 9.87
CA ARG A 5 15.63 -15.03 9.52
C ARG A 5 14.67 -14.82 10.69
N ALA A 6 15.08 -15.15 11.91
CA ALA A 6 14.28 -14.89 13.11
C ALA A 6 14.09 -13.38 13.34
N VAL A 7 15.13 -12.57 13.14
CA VAL A 7 15.04 -11.11 13.20
C VAL A 7 14.04 -10.59 12.16
N CYS A 8 14.11 -11.05 10.90
CA CYS A 8 13.16 -10.64 9.87
C CYS A 8 11.71 -10.98 10.24
N ALA A 9 11.46 -12.17 10.81
CA ALA A 9 10.13 -12.56 11.25
C ALA A 9 9.60 -11.67 12.39
N VAL A 10 10.44 -11.34 13.37
CA VAL A 10 10.08 -10.42 14.47
C VAL A 10 9.77 -9.03 13.93
N LEU A 11 10.58 -8.53 12.98
CA LEU A 11 10.34 -7.23 12.35
C LEU A 11 9.02 -7.22 11.58
N LEU A 12 8.71 -8.26 10.80
CA LEU A 12 7.44 -8.35 10.07
C LEU A 12 6.22 -8.38 11.01
N LEU A 13 6.31 -9.11 12.12
CA LEU A 13 5.24 -9.10 13.14
C LEU A 13 5.07 -7.72 13.78
N GLY A 14 6.18 -7.06 14.11
CA GLY A 14 6.18 -5.69 14.63
C GLY A 14 5.54 -4.71 13.66
N GLU A 15 5.82 -4.85 12.36
CA GLU A 15 5.27 -4.00 11.30
C GLU A 15 3.77 -4.23 11.09
N CYS A 16 3.28 -5.47 11.15
CA CYS A 16 1.84 -5.73 11.16
C CYS A 16 1.14 -4.99 12.32
N VAL A 17 1.74 -5.01 13.52
CA VAL A 17 1.20 -4.31 14.69
C VAL A 17 1.27 -2.79 14.50
N LEU A 18 2.40 -2.26 14.04
CA LEU A 18 2.60 -0.82 13.82
C LEU A 18 1.63 -0.29 12.76
N CYS A 19 1.48 -0.98 11.62
CA CYS A 19 0.50 -0.64 10.60
C CYS A 19 -0.92 -0.66 11.16
N GLY A 20 -1.29 -1.68 11.94
CA GLY A 20 -2.60 -1.72 12.60
C GLY A 20 -2.84 -0.54 13.54
N LEU A 21 -1.82 -0.15 14.32
CA LEU A 21 -1.89 1.05 15.18
C LEU A 21 -2.02 2.34 14.37
N ILE A 22 -1.32 2.46 13.24
CA ILE A 22 -1.41 3.62 12.34
C ILE A 22 -2.83 3.74 11.78
N VAL A 23 -3.38 2.65 11.22
CA VAL A 23 -4.76 2.62 10.71
C VAL A 23 -5.77 2.99 11.79
N TRP A 24 -5.55 2.53 13.03
CA TRP A 24 -6.48 2.80 14.13
C TRP A 24 -6.38 4.23 14.70
N LYS A 25 -5.17 4.80 14.77
CA LYS A 25 -4.91 6.03 15.54
C LYS A 25 -4.65 7.27 14.68
N VAL A 26 -4.21 7.10 13.44
CA VAL A 26 -3.86 8.22 12.56
C VAL A 26 -5.02 8.48 11.60
N PRO A 27 -5.62 9.69 11.62
CA PRO A 27 -6.65 10.04 10.66
C PRO A 27 -6.14 9.91 9.22
N TYR A 28 -6.96 9.30 8.36
CA TYR A 28 -6.73 9.34 6.92
C TYR A 28 -7.04 10.76 6.41
N THR A 29 -6.09 11.38 5.72
CA THR A 29 -6.19 12.80 5.32
C THR A 29 -6.04 13.05 3.83
N GLU A 30 -5.75 12.02 3.03
CA GLU A 30 -5.33 12.21 1.64
C GLU A 30 -6.50 12.06 0.65
N ILE A 31 -6.45 12.82 -0.44
CA ILE A 31 -7.56 12.98 -1.40
C ILE A 31 -7.54 11.90 -2.49
N ASP A 32 -6.37 11.30 -2.71
CA ASP A 32 -6.07 10.37 -3.79
C ASP A 32 -7.06 9.19 -3.86
N TRP A 33 -7.35 8.50 -2.74
CA TRP A 33 -8.27 7.36 -2.75
C TRP A 33 -9.64 7.72 -3.32
N ARG A 34 -10.20 8.86 -2.89
CA ARG A 34 -11.52 9.30 -3.37
C ARG A 34 -11.48 9.55 -4.87
N ALA A 35 -10.49 10.32 -5.33
CA ALA A 35 -10.30 10.59 -6.76
C ALA A 35 -10.17 9.28 -7.55
N TYR A 36 -9.37 8.33 -7.08
CA TYR A 36 -9.16 7.04 -7.74
C TYR A 36 -10.45 6.22 -7.80
N MET A 37 -11.21 6.20 -6.70
CA MET A 37 -12.48 5.48 -6.66
C MET A 37 -13.51 6.09 -7.62
N ASP A 38 -13.55 7.41 -7.78
CA ASP A 38 -14.47 8.07 -8.72
C ASP A 38 -14.06 7.79 -10.18
N GLU A 39 -12.77 7.94 -10.48
CA GLU A 39 -12.16 7.65 -11.78
C GLU A 39 -12.47 6.22 -12.25
N VAL A 40 -12.17 5.21 -11.43
CA VAL A 40 -12.48 3.81 -11.77
C VAL A 40 -13.96 3.49 -11.65
N GLY A 41 -14.73 4.31 -10.92
CA GLY A 41 -16.19 4.24 -10.88
C GLY A 41 -16.81 4.52 -12.24
N GLY A 42 -16.31 5.51 -12.99
CA GLY A 42 -16.72 5.77 -14.36
C GLY A 42 -16.48 4.56 -15.27
N TYR A 43 -15.30 3.94 -15.15
CA TYR A 43 -14.98 2.71 -15.88
C TYR A 43 -15.92 1.55 -15.51
N LEU A 44 -16.13 1.29 -14.22
CA LEU A 44 -17.07 0.25 -13.77
C LEU A 44 -18.51 0.54 -14.19
N GLY A 45 -18.88 1.82 -14.33
CA GLY A 45 -20.19 2.28 -14.83
C GLY A 45 -20.39 2.16 -16.35
N GLY A 46 -19.39 1.67 -17.08
CA GLY A 46 -19.50 1.42 -18.53
C GLY A 46 -18.78 2.43 -19.42
N GLU A 47 -18.16 3.48 -18.88
CA GLU A 47 -17.35 4.40 -19.67
C GLU A 47 -16.07 3.70 -20.16
N ARG A 48 -15.75 3.87 -21.44
CA ARG A 48 -14.61 3.23 -22.12
C ARG A 48 -13.72 4.25 -22.83
N ASP A 49 -14.21 5.47 -23.04
CA ASP A 49 -13.38 6.58 -23.49
C ASP A 49 -12.53 7.08 -22.32
N TYR A 50 -11.24 6.75 -22.36
CA TYR A 50 -10.29 7.08 -21.31
C TYR A 50 -10.24 8.59 -21.02
N LEU A 51 -10.43 9.44 -22.03
CA LEU A 51 -10.41 10.90 -21.86
C LEU A 51 -11.59 11.44 -21.05
N LYS A 52 -12.63 10.62 -20.85
CA LYS A 52 -13.81 10.97 -20.05
C LYS A 52 -13.72 10.47 -18.61
N LEU A 53 -12.76 9.60 -18.28
CA LEU A 53 -12.54 9.14 -16.92
C LEU A 53 -11.92 10.27 -16.10
N LYS A 54 -12.56 10.61 -14.98
CA LYS A 54 -12.15 11.71 -14.10
C LYS A 54 -12.72 11.51 -12.70
N GLY A 55 -12.03 12.07 -11.70
CA GLY A 55 -12.50 12.14 -10.32
C GLY A 55 -12.77 13.59 -9.91
N ASP A 56 -13.03 13.79 -8.62
CA ASP A 56 -13.28 15.12 -8.03
C ASP A 56 -12.09 16.10 -8.23
N THR A 57 -10.88 15.58 -8.42
CA THR A 57 -9.64 16.37 -8.58
C THR A 57 -9.27 16.65 -10.04
N GLY A 58 -10.02 16.12 -11.01
CA GLY A 58 -9.75 16.33 -12.44
C GLY A 58 -9.67 15.03 -13.26
N PRO A 59 -9.18 15.09 -14.50
CA PRO A 59 -9.10 13.95 -15.39
C PRO A 59 -8.12 12.88 -14.88
N LEU A 60 -8.40 11.63 -15.21
CA LEU A 60 -7.52 10.50 -14.93
C LEU A 60 -6.23 10.65 -15.76
N VAL A 61 -5.08 10.71 -15.07
CA VAL A 61 -3.76 10.90 -15.69
C VAL A 61 -2.87 9.65 -15.69
N TYR A 62 -3.27 8.59 -14.98
CA TYR A 62 -2.50 7.35 -14.86
C TYR A 62 -2.76 6.34 -15.99
N PRO A 63 -1.74 5.62 -16.49
CA PRO A 63 -1.92 4.64 -17.57
C PRO A 63 -3.04 3.63 -17.31
N ALA A 64 -3.64 3.06 -18.36
CA ALA A 64 -4.80 2.15 -18.24
C ALA A 64 -4.62 0.96 -17.27
N GLY A 65 -3.39 0.52 -17.00
CA GLY A 65 -3.12 -0.48 -15.96
C GLY A 65 -3.61 -0.08 -14.57
N PHE A 66 -3.53 1.21 -14.23
CA PHE A 66 -4.13 1.78 -13.02
C PHE A 66 -5.63 1.50 -12.96
N VAL A 67 -6.35 1.78 -14.06
CA VAL A 67 -7.81 1.57 -14.13
C VAL A 67 -8.16 0.12 -13.82
N TYR A 68 -7.46 -0.85 -14.40
CA TYR A 68 -7.77 -2.26 -14.19
C TYR A 68 -7.48 -2.72 -12.76
N ILE A 69 -6.33 -2.32 -12.20
CA ILE A 69 -5.93 -2.69 -10.84
C ILE A 69 -6.89 -2.06 -9.82
N TYR A 70 -7.17 -0.76 -9.95
CA TYR A 70 -8.04 -0.05 -9.02
C TYR A 70 -9.53 -0.37 -9.21
N ALA A 71 -9.97 -0.75 -10.42
CA ALA A 71 -11.32 -1.27 -10.63
C ALA A 71 -11.51 -2.62 -9.93
N TRP A 72 -10.51 -3.51 -9.97
CA TRP A 72 -10.53 -4.74 -9.18
C TRP A 72 -10.53 -4.44 -7.68
N LEU A 73 -9.67 -3.51 -7.24
CA LEU A 73 -9.61 -3.10 -5.84
C LEU A 73 -10.93 -2.49 -5.35
N LYS A 74 -11.58 -1.65 -6.15
CA LYS A 74 -12.88 -1.05 -5.83
C LYS A 74 -13.98 -2.11 -5.71
N GLN A 75 -13.97 -3.13 -6.56
CA GLN A 75 -14.91 -4.25 -6.45
C GLN A 75 -14.66 -5.09 -5.19
N LEU A 76 -13.40 -5.30 -4.81
CA LEU A 76 -13.02 -6.05 -3.61
C LEU A 76 -13.40 -5.31 -2.31
N THR A 77 -13.19 -3.99 -2.29
CA THR A 77 -13.35 -3.15 -1.09
C THR A 77 -14.71 -2.46 -1.01
N GLY A 78 -15.50 -2.47 -2.10
CA GLY A 78 -16.67 -1.60 -2.23
C GLY A 78 -16.34 -0.10 -2.27
N GLY A 79 -15.06 0.27 -2.41
CA GLY A 79 -14.57 1.64 -2.25
C GLY A 79 -14.38 2.08 -0.79
N ASP A 80 -14.55 1.18 0.17
CA ASP A 80 -14.34 1.47 1.59
C ASP A 80 -12.85 1.71 1.90
N ILE A 81 -12.56 2.83 2.57
CA ILE A 81 -11.19 3.27 2.87
C ILE A 81 -10.52 2.29 3.83
N PHE A 82 -11.23 1.79 4.85
CA PHE A 82 -10.63 0.89 5.83
C PHE A 82 -10.24 -0.45 5.21
N LEU A 83 -11.11 -1.01 4.36
CA LEU A 83 -10.77 -2.20 3.57
C LEU A 83 -9.60 -1.94 2.61
N GLY A 84 -9.56 -0.76 1.98
CA GLY A 84 -8.40 -0.30 1.19
C GLY A 84 -7.10 -0.29 2.00
N GLN A 85 -7.13 0.31 3.20
CA GLN A 85 -5.99 0.32 4.12
C GLN A 85 -5.55 -1.09 4.50
N CYS A 86 -6.47 -2.00 4.79
CA CYS A 86 -6.15 -3.40 5.06
C CYS A 86 -5.44 -4.09 3.88
N VAL A 87 -5.91 -3.87 2.66
CA VAL A 87 -5.26 -4.40 1.45
C VAL A 87 -3.85 -3.84 1.30
N PHE A 88 -3.68 -2.53 1.41
CA PHE A 88 -2.37 -1.91 1.26
C PHE A 88 -1.38 -2.21 2.39
N VAL A 89 -1.86 -2.46 3.61
CA VAL A 89 -1.03 -3.03 4.69
C VAL A 89 -0.50 -4.40 4.28
N GLY A 90 -1.34 -5.25 3.66
CA GLY A 90 -0.90 -6.52 3.09
C GLY A 90 0.17 -6.34 2.01
N VAL A 91 -0.04 -5.43 1.06
CA VAL A 91 0.94 -5.10 0.01
C VAL A 91 2.26 -4.62 0.62
N TYR A 92 2.20 -3.74 1.63
CA TYR A 92 3.36 -3.23 2.34
C TYR A 92 4.15 -4.35 3.05
N VAL A 93 3.48 -5.21 3.81
CA VAL A 93 4.13 -6.30 4.54
C VAL A 93 4.78 -7.30 3.58
N ILE A 94 4.14 -7.60 2.44
CA ILE A 94 4.72 -8.43 1.38
C ILE A 94 5.95 -7.74 0.78
N HIS A 95 5.86 -6.45 0.45
CA HIS A 95 6.98 -5.67 -0.05
C HIS A 95 8.16 -5.68 0.93
N LEU A 96 7.89 -5.42 2.20
CA LEU A 96 8.91 -5.44 3.25
C LEU A 96 9.52 -6.83 3.42
N ALA A 97 8.73 -7.90 3.37
CA ALA A 97 9.23 -9.27 3.44
C ALA A 97 10.21 -9.58 2.31
N ILE A 98 9.92 -9.14 1.08
CA ILE A 98 10.83 -9.27 -0.06
C ILE A 98 12.11 -8.47 0.18
N VAL A 99 11.99 -7.21 0.62
CA VAL A 99 13.16 -6.36 0.93
C VAL A 99 14.04 -7.02 1.99
N LEU A 100 13.47 -7.45 3.11
CA LEU A 100 14.20 -8.13 4.18
C LEU A 100 14.85 -9.43 3.70
N ALA A 101 14.19 -10.20 2.83
CA ALA A 101 14.75 -11.42 2.25
C ALA A 101 15.98 -11.13 1.38
N VAL A 102 15.93 -10.10 0.53
CA VAL A 102 17.07 -9.68 -0.29
C VAL A 102 18.25 -9.26 0.58
N TYR A 103 18.01 -8.44 1.61
CA TYR A 103 19.06 -8.01 2.53
C TYR A 103 19.63 -9.17 3.36
N ALA A 104 18.79 -10.13 3.77
CA ALA A 104 19.24 -11.30 4.49
C ALA A 104 20.11 -12.23 3.62
N GLU A 105 19.82 -12.33 2.32
CA GLU A 105 20.63 -13.14 1.38
C GLU A 105 21.93 -12.45 0.98
N ALA A 106 21.97 -11.11 0.98
CA ALA A 106 23.19 -10.35 0.68
C ALA A 106 24.34 -10.60 1.68
N ARG A 107 24.03 -10.99 2.92
CA ARG A 107 24.98 -11.39 4.00
C ARG A 107 26.07 -10.35 4.37
N CYS A 108 26.05 -9.17 3.77
CA CYS A 108 27.03 -8.10 4.00
C CYS A 108 26.47 -6.98 4.89
N VAL A 109 25.23 -7.10 5.38
CA VAL A 109 24.54 -6.03 6.07
C VAL A 109 24.37 -6.35 7.56
N PRO A 110 24.76 -5.43 8.47
CA PRO A 110 24.53 -5.59 9.89
C PRO A 110 23.04 -5.72 10.24
N PRO A 111 22.66 -6.55 11.23
CA PRO A 111 21.26 -6.76 11.59
C PRO A 111 20.48 -5.49 11.99
N TRP A 112 21.14 -4.47 12.54
CA TRP A 112 20.48 -3.21 12.93
C TRP A 112 19.95 -2.43 11.73
N VAL A 113 20.53 -2.60 10.54
CA VAL A 113 20.06 -1.96 9.31
C VAL A 113 18.67 -2.49 8.94
N LEU A 114 18.39 -3.78 9.21
CA LEU A 114 17.08 -4.37 8.96
C LEU A 114 15.98 -3.68 9.77
N ALA A 115 16.28 -3.31 11.02
CA ALA A 115 15.35 -2.54 11.85
C ALA A 115 15.17 -1.11 11.33
N ALA A 116 16.24 -0.48 10.82
CA ALA A 116 16.16 0.86 10.23
C ALA A 116 15.26 0.91 8.97
N LEU A 117 15.22 -0.18 8.19
CA LEU A 117 14.33 -0.28 7.01
C LEU A 117 12.84 -0.23 7.39
N CYS A 118 12.49 -0.73 8.56
CA CYS A 118 11.12 -0.74 9.08
C CYS A 118 10.67 0.66 9.52
N LEU A 119 11.54 1.51 10.06
CA LEU A 119 11.16 2.77 10.73
C LEU A 119 10.88 3.96 9.80
N SER A 120 10.63 3.75 8.51
CA SER A 120 10.45 4.86 7.56
C SER A 120 9.04 5.45 7.61
N LYS A 121 8.90 6.65 8.22
CA LYS A 121 7.63 7.40 8.23
C LYS A 121 7.03 7.60 6.83
N ARG A 122 7.88 7.87 5.83
CA ARG A 122 7.44 8.12 4.45
C ARG A 122 6.83 6.86 3.83
N ILE A 123 7.42 5.69 4.07
CA ILE A 123 6.90 4.43 3.51
C ILE A 123 5.54 4.10 4.12
N HIS A 124 5.39 4.21 5.44
CA HIS A 124 4.10 4.07 6.10
C HIS A 124 3.05 5.04 5.55
N SER A 125 3.43 6.29 5.32
CA SER A 125 2.53 7.29 4.75
C SER A 125 2.07 6.93 3.33
N ILE A 126 2.95 6.38 2.50
CA ILE A 126 2.59 5.98 1.13
C ILE A 126 1.63 4.79 1.17
N PHE A 127 2.02 3.70 1.82
CA PHE A 127 1.20 2.49 1.78
C PHE A 127 -0.07 2.61 2.64
N VAL A 128 -0.01 3.18 3.84
CA VAL A 128 -1.11 3.07 4.82
C VAL A 128 -2.03 4.29 4.82
N LEU A 129 -1.52 5.47 4.45
CA LEU A 129 -2.26 6.74 4.54
C LEU A 129 -2.56 7.39 3.19
N ARG A 130 -1.99 6.89 2.09
CA ARG A 130 -2.26 7.39 0.74
C ARG A 130 -2.94 6.35 -0.13
N LEU A 131 -2.53 5.09 0.04
CA LEU A 131 -3.02 3.93 -0.73
C LEU A 131 -2.50 4.03 -2.16
#